data_AF-A0A0L7LAJ1-F1
#
_entry.id   AF-A0A0L7LAJ1-F1
#
_cell.length_a   1.000
_cell.length_b   1.000
_cell.length_c   1.000
_cell.angle_alpha   90.00
_cell.angle_beta   90.00
_cell.angle_gamma   90.00
#
_symmetry.space_group_name_H-M   'P 1'
#
loop_
_entity.id
_entity.type
_entity.pdbx_description
1 polymer ?
#
loop_
_entity_poly.entity_id
_entity_poly.type
_entity_poly.pdbx_seq_one_letter_code
_entity_poly.pdbx_strand_id
1 'polypeptide(L)'
;MVRANARCRYLCWISEEEGRPRFHVRAQDEPRYENAAPTPRAAWANILDAVAGLRDGRNENGVLKLWPNYVTGEDLFGLTEAAFGRSALLEGGLAINPSGCARCEPKCRTSWRRAPRPLHTTALPHLPAPPPGTDQPVCPYTKQFIHTKSSQYKKMKMEWRNNVYLARSKIQGLGLYAARDIEKHTMVIEYIGEIIRSELSEIREKQYESK
;
A
#
# COMPACT_ATOMS: atom_id res chain seq x y z
N MET A 1 7.74 -24.25 -26.97
CA MET A 1 6.50 -24.69 -26.28
C MET A 1 5.86 -25.81 -27.07
N VAL A 2 5.90 -27.05 -26.56
CA VAL A 2 5.49 -28.25 -27.32
C VAL A 2 4.13 -28.80 -26.87
N ARG A 3 3.59 -28.34 -25.73
CA ARG A 3 2.34 -28.84 -25.14
C ARG A 3 1.40 -27.71 -24.77
N ALA A 4 0.14 -27.81 -25.22
CA ALA A 4 -0.95 -26.95 -24.75
C ALA A 4 -1.27 -27.23 -23.27
N ASN A 5 -1.78 -26.22 -22.54
CA ASN A 5 -2.16 -26.28 -21.12
C ASN A 5 -1.03 -26.59 -20.11
N ALA A 6 0.23 -26.57 -20.55
CA ALA A 6 1.38 -26.56 -19.64
C ALA A 6 1.80 -25.12 -19.33
N ARG A 7 2.13 -24.85 -18.06
CA ARG A 7 2.74 -23.58 -17.65
C ARG A 7 4.25 -23.70 -17.82
N CYS A 8 4.86 -22.68 -18.42
CA CYS A 8 6.30 -22.56 -18.60
C CYS A 8 6.76 -21.26 -17.95
N ARG A 9 7.92 -21.27 -17.30
CA ARG A 9 8.55 -20.05 -16.76
C ARG A 9 9.43 -19.41 -17.82
N TYR A 10 9.40 -18.09 -17.90
CA TYR A 10 10.25 -17.30 -18.79
C TYR A 10 11.17 -16.40 -17.95
N LEU A 11 12.41 -16.27 -18.40
CA LEU A 11 13.38 -15.32 -17.90
C LEU A 11 13.39 -14.12 -18.82
N CYS A 12 13.13 -12.95 -18.26
CA CYS A 12 13.10 -11.68 -18.96
C CYS A 12 14.20 -10.78 -18.41
N TRP A 13 15.00 -10.17 -19.28
CA TRP A 13 15.99 -9.17 -18.87
C TRP A 13 16.18 -8.12 -19.98
N ILE A 14 16.75 -6.99 -19.59
CA ILE A 14 17.01 -5.86 -20.48
C ILE A 14 18.52 -5.64 -20.49
N SER A 15 19.10 -5.58 -21.68
CA SER A 15 20.50 -5.20 -21.89
C SER A 15 20.56 -3.89 -22.67
N GLU A 16 21.74 -3.29 -22.74
CA GLU A 16 22.00 -2.10 -23.55
C GLU A 16 22.93 -2.47 -24.70
N GLU A 17 22.54 -2.13 -25.92
CA GLU A 17 23.31 -2.36 -27.15
C GLU A 17 23.25 -1.10 -28.01
N GLU A 18 24.41 -0.56 -28.38
CA GLU A 18 24.53 0.69 -29.16
C GLU A 18 23.76 1.89 -28.54
N GLY A 19 23.70 1.97 -27.21
CA GLY A 19 22.99 3.04 -26.49
C GLY A 19 21.47 2.91 -26.51
N ARG A 20 20.94 1.74 -26.89
CA ARG A 20 19.50 1.45 -26.94
C ARG A 20 19.16 0.21 -26.10
N PRO A 21 17.97 0.17 -25.47
CA PRO A 21 17.55 -1.00 -24.70
C PRO A 21 17.23 -2.17 -25.63
N ARG A 22 17.73 -3.36 -25.28
CA ARG A 22 17.41 -4.63 -25.92
C ARG A 22 16.71 -5.55 -24.93
N PHE A 23 15.55 -6.05 -25.31
CA PHE A 23 14.67 -6.87 -24.49
C PHE A 23 14.88 -8.34 -24.83
N HIS A 24 15.20 -9.15 -23.82
CA HIS A 24 15.46 -10.57 -23.97
C HIS A 24 14.38 -11.40 -23.25
N VAL A 25 13.93 -12.47 -23.89
CA VAL A 25 13.01 -13.46 -23.34
C VAL A 25 13.55 -14.86 -23.62
N ARG A 26 13.72 -15.65 -22.57
CA ARG A 26 14.17 -17.05 -22.67
C ARG A 26 13.24 -17.98 -21.89
N ALA A 27 12.79 -19.07 -22.51
CA ALA A 27 12.07 -20.11 -21.79
C ALA A 27 13.02 -20.85 -20.84
N GLN A 28 12.62 -21.03 -19.59
CA GLN A 28 13.42 -21.80 -18.62
C GLN A 28 13.41 -23.29 -18.94
N ASP A 29 12.29 -23.79 -19.47
CA ASP A 29 12.10 -25.22 -19.78
C ASP A 29 12.82 -25.64 -21.08
N GLU A 30 13.11 -24.70 -21.97
CA GLU A 30 13.88 -24.92 -23.21
C GLU A 30 14.88 -23.77 -23.45
N PRO A 31 16.10 -23.87 -22.90
CA PRO A 31 17.09 -22.79 -22.95
C PRO A 31 17.66 -22.53 -24.35
N ARG A 32 17.30 -23.35 -25.36
CA ARG A 32 17.75 -23.21 -26.74
C ARG A 32 17.02 -22.11 -27.52
N TYR A 33 15.91 -21.60 -27.01
CA TYR A 33 15.13 -20.56 -27.69
C TYR A 33 15.16 -19.26 -26.88
N GLU A 34 15.95 -18.30 -27.38
CA GLU A 34 16.03 -16.94 -26.88
C GLU A 34 15.55 -15.98 -27.96
N ASN A 35 14.64 -15.08 -27.59
CA ASN A 35 14.24 -13.97 -28.45
C ASN A 35 14.80 -12.68 -27.87
N ALA A 36 15.46 -11.89 -28.71
CA ALA A 36 15.96 -10.58 -28.33
C ALA A 36 15.52 -9.55 -29.36
N ALA A 37 14.88 -8.47 -28.93
CA ALA A 37 14.33 -7.45 -29.81
C ALA A 37 14.45 -6.04 -29.20
N PRO A 38 14.38 -4.98 -30.02
CA PRO A 38 14.47 -3.59 -29.54
C PRO A 38 13.21 -3.10 -28.82
N THR A 39 12.10 -3.85 -28.89
CA THR A 39 10.86 -3.53 -28.18
C THR A 39 10.34 -4.73 -27.40
N PRO A 40 9.68 -4.51 -26.25
CA PRO A 40 9.17 -5.61 -25.42
C PRO A 40 8.11 -6.44 -26.15
N ARG A 41 7.28 -5.80 -26.99
CA ARG A 41 6.29 -6.50 -27.82
C ARG A 41 6.96 -7.41 -28.85
N ALA A 42 8.01 -6.94 -29.53
CA ALA A 42 8.72 -7.74 -30.52
C ALA A 42 9.43 -8.95 -29.89
N ALA A 43 9.95 -8.81 -28.66
CA ALA A 43 10.60 -9.92 -27.96
C ALA A 43 9.62 -11.05 -27.61
N TRP A 44 8.35 -10.73 -27.36
CA TRP A 44 7.28 -11.71 -27.08
C TRP A 44 6.50 -12.19 -28.30
N ALA A 45 6.57 -11.51 -29.45
CA ALA A 45 5.74 -11.77 -30.63
C ALA A 45 5.77 -13.24 -31.07
N ASN A 46 6.97 -13.79 -31.28
CA ASN A 46 7.15 -15.19 -31.70
C ASN A 46 6.53 -16.20 -30.71
N ILE A 47 6.60 -15.90 -29.41
CA ILE A 47 6.05 -16.76 -28.37
C ILE A 47 4.52 -16.66 -28.35
N LEU A 48 3.98 -15.44 -28.43
CA LEU A 48 2.53 -15.21 -28.46
C LEU A 48 1.88 -15.81 -29.69
N ASP A 49 2.49 -15.71 -30.86
CA ASP A 49 2.00 -16.28 -32.11
C ASP A 49 2.02 -17.81 -32.07
N ALA A 50 3.09 -18.41 -31.53
CA ALA A 50 3.15 -19.85 -31.32
C ALA A 50 2.07 -20.34 -30.34
N VAL A 51 1.81 -19.60 -29.25
CA VAL A 51 0.76 -19.93 -28.27
C VAL A 51 -0.63 -19.75 -28.89
N ALA A 52 -0.85 -18.70 -29.69
CA ALA A 52 -2.09 -18.47 -30.39
C ALA A 52 -2.40 -19.61 -31.38
N GLY A 53 -1.42 -19.99 -32.20
CA GLY A 53 -1.56 -21.12 -33.14
C GLY A 53 -1.86 -22.46 -32.45
N LEU A 54 -1.21 -22.74 -31.31
CA LEU A 54 -1.49 -23.95 -30.52
C LEU A 54 -2.90 -23.97 -29.92
N ARG A 55 -3.48 -22.80 -29.64
CA ARG A 55 -4.84 -22.67 -29.07
C ARG A 55 -5.92 -22.68 -30.15
N ASP A 56 -5.67 -22.07 -31.30
CA ASP A 56 -6.61 -22.07 -32.43
C ASP A 56 -6.75 -23.44 -33.09
N GLY A 57 -5.68 -24.26 -33.09
CA GLY A 57 -5.70 -25.62 -33.62
C GLY A 57 -6.51 -26.64 -32.80
N ARG A 58 -6.91 -26.30 -31.56
CA ARG A 58 -7.75 -27.12 -30.67
C ARG A 58 -9.12 -26.47 -30.51
N ASN A 59 -10.08 -26.89 -31.33
CA ASN A 59 -11.49 -26.55 -31.17
C ASN A 59 -12.13 -27.37 -30.01
N GLU A 60 -11.45 -27.44 -28.86
CA GLU A 60 -11.86 -28.18 -27.67
C GLU A 60 -12.56 -27.23 -26.67
N ASN A 61 -13.72 -27.66 -26.15
CA ASN A 61 -14.48 -26.91 -25.16
C ASN A 61 -13.66 -26.77 -23.86
N GLY A 62 -13.09 -25.58 -23.61
CA GLY A 62 -12.38 -25.26 -22.36
C GLY A 62 -11.03 -24.54 -22.52
N VAL A 63 -10.53 -24.35 -23.75
CA VAL A 63 -9.28 -23.60 -23.98
C VAL A 63 -9.59 -22.10 -24.10
N LEU A 64 -9.05 -21.29 -23.21
CA LEU A 64 -9.18 -19.83 -23.29
C LEU A 64 -8.47 -19.31 -24.54
N LYS A 65 -9.24 -18.70 -25.44
CA LYS A 65 -8.71 -18.00 -26.61
C LYS A 65 -7.73 -16.93 -26.15
N LEU A 66 -6.52 -16.95 -26.71
CA LEU A 66 -5.56 -15.87 -26.48
C LEU A 66 -5.87 -14.77 -27.50
N TRP A 67 -5.92 -13.52 -27.05
CA TRP A 67 -6.00 -12.37 -27.95
C TRP A 67 -4.71 -11.54 -27.80
N PRO A 68 -3.68 -11.79 -28.63
CA PRO A 68 -2.38 -11.11 -28.56
C PRO A 68 -2.45 -9.57 -28.69
N ASN A 69 -3.57 -9.04 -29.19
CA ASN A 69 -3.80 -7.60 -29.31
C ASN A 69 -4.07 -6.93 -27.96
N TYR A 70 -4.54 -7.66 -26.94
CA TYR A 70 -4.85 -7.12 -25.61
C TYR A 70 -3.73 -7.38 -24.59
N VAL A 71 -2.68 -8.11 -24.97
CA VAL A 71 -1.51 -8.35 -24.13
C VAL A 71 -0.40 -7.40 -24.58
N THR A 72 -0.01 -6.45 -23.72
CA THR A 72 1.12 -5.56 -24.02
C THR A 72 2.43 -6.26 -23.66
N GLY A 73 3.49 -6.02 -24.46
CA GLY A 73 4.80 -6.57 -24.14
C GLY A 73 5.36 -6.01 -22.83
N GLU A 74 4.97 -4.79 -22.47
CA GLU A 74 5.39 -4.09 -21.25
C GLU A 74 4.85 -4.80 -19.99
N ASP A 75 3.59 -5.25 -20.03
CA ASP A 75 2.99 -6.06 -18.95
C ASP A 75 3.72 -7.41 -18.79
N LEU A 76 4.07 -8.07 -19.89
CA LEU A 76 4.77 -9.36 -19.86
C LEU A 76 6.20 -9.27 -19.31
N PHE A 77 6.84 -8.10 -19.43
CA PHE A 77 8.12 -7.80 -18.80
C PHE A 77 7.98 -7.27 -17.36
N GLY A 78 6.75 -7.10 -16.86
CA GLY A 78 6.49 -6.52 -15.55
C GLY A 78 6.85 -5.03 -15.44
N LEU A 79 6.98 -4.33 -16.57
CA LEU A 79 7.34 -2.89 -16.61
C LEU A 79 6.20 -1.99 -16.19
N THR A 80 4.97 -2.48 -16.30
CA THR A 80 3.75 -1.81 -15.81
C THR A 80 3.41 -2.21 -14.37
N GLU A 81 3.98 -3.30 -13.86
CA GLU A 81 3.85 -3.68 -12.46
C GLU A 81 4.53 -2.62 -11.59
N ALA A 82 3.82 -2.19 -10.55
CA ALA A 82 4.19 -1.04 -9.72
C ALA A 82 5.52 -1.19 -8.96
N ALA A 83 6.18 -2.35 -9.05
CA ALA A 83 7.41 -2.68 -8.32
C ALA A 83 8.70 -2.10 -8.96
N PHE A 84 8.76 -1.90 -10.27
CA PHE A 84 10.02 -1.54 -10.95
C PHE A 84 10.15 -0.07 -11.36
N GLY A 85 9.05 0.71 -11.32
CA GLY A 85 9.05 2.13 -11.72
C GLY A 85 8.82 3.13 -10.59
N ARG A 86 8.65 2.69 -9.34
CA ARG A 86 8.18 3.57 -8.25
C ARG A 86 8.96 3.32 -6.96
N SER A 87 9.77 4.32 -6.57
CA SER A 87 10.05 4.57 -5.16
C SER A 87 8.74 4.45 -4.38
N ALA A 88 8.69 3.54 -3.40
CA ALA A 88 7.53 3.15 -2.62
C ALA A 88 6.97 4.26 -1.69
N LEU A 89 6.72 5.46 -2.22
CA LEU A 89 6.32 6.63 -1.43
C LEU A 89 5.17 7.46 -2.01
N LEU A 90 4.60 7.12 -3.17
CA LEU A 90 3.48 7.87 -3.76
C LEU A 90 2.41 6.90 -4.29
N GLU A 91 1.66 6.32 -3.36
CA GLU A 91 0.44 5.55 -3.63
C GLU A 91 -0.75 6.53 -3.76
N GLY A 92 -0.80 7.18 -4.90
CA GLY A 92 -1.87 8.09 -5.28
C GLY A 92 -1.54 8.61 -6.66
N GLY A 93 -2.02 7.93 -7.70
CA GLY A 93 -1.88 8.39 -9.08
C GLY A 93 -2.32 9.84 -9.16
N LEU A 94 -1.39 10.74 -9.50
CA LEU A 94 -1.72 12.13 -9.75
C LEU A 94 -2.71 12.15 -10.92
N ALA A 95 -3.85 12.81 -10.75
CA ALA A 95 -4.74 13.12 -11.86
C ALA A 95 -3.91 13.83 -12.94
N ILE A 96 -3.88 13.27 -14.15
CA ILE A 96 -3.18 13.88 -15.29
C ILE A 96 -3.92 15.17 -15.61
N ASN A 97 -3.31 16.30 -15.26
CA ASN A 97 -3.82 17.62 -15.63
C ASN A 97 -3.78 17.74 -17.16
N PRO A 98 -4.92 17.98 -17.84
CA PRO A 98 -4.96 18.08 -19.31
C PRO A 98 -4.13 19.26 -19.86
N SER A 99 -3.86 20.27 -19.03
CA SER A 99 -2.99 21.41 -19.33
C SER A 99 -1.51 21.16 -19.03
N GLY A 100 -1.15 20.01 -18.46
CA GLY A 100 0.22 19.65 -18.12
C GLY A 100 0.87 20.48 -17.00
N CYS A 101 0.20 21.48 -16.44
CA CYS A 101 0.72 22.33 -15.37
C CYS A 101 -0.37 22.92 -14.48
N ALA A 102 -0.27 22.68 -13.16
CA ALA A 102 -1.21 23.21 -12.15
C ALA A 102 -1.22 24.76 -12.04
N ARG A 103 -0.27 25.45 -12.68
CA ARG A 103 -0.22 26.93 -12.73
C ARG A 103 -1.09 27.52 -13.86
N CYS A 104 -1.40 26.71 -14.87
CA CYS A 104 -2.26 27.10 -15.99
C CYS A 104 -3.74 26.84 -15.69
N GLU A 105 -4.04 26.16 -14.59
CA GLU A 105 -5.41 25.96 -14.13
C GLU A 105 -5.93 27.20 -13.38
N PRO A 106 -7.20 27.59 -13.57
CA PRO A 106 -7.80 28.63 -12.77
C PRO A 106 -7.74 28.23 -11.30
N LYS A 107 -7.13 29.09 -10.46
CA LYS A 107 -7.04 28.86 -9.02
C LYS A 107 -8.45 28.93 -8.41
N CYS A 108 -9.15 27.80 -8.38
CA CYS A 108 -10.34 27.65 -7.55
C CYS A 108 -9.92 27.86 -6.10
N ARG A 109 -10.34 29.00 -5.52
CA ARG A 109 -10.08 29.32 -4.12
C ARG A 109 -10.93 28.43 -3.23
N THR A 110 -10.50 27.20 -2.97
CA THR A 110 -10.95 26.51 -1.74
C THR A 110 -10.38 27.27 -0.56
N SER A 111 -11.24 27.82 0.27
CA SER A 111 -10.94 28.80 1.32
C SER A 111 -10.27 28.15 2.56
N TRP A 112 -9.24 27.32 2.39
CA TRP A 112 -8.51 26.75 3.53
C TRP A 112 -7.63 27.81 4.19
N ARG A 113 -8.22 28.67 5.02
CA ARG A 113 -7.48 29.41 6.04
C ARG A 113 -7.45 28.57 7.31
N ARG A 114 -6.28 28.04 7.64
CA ARG A 114 -5.95 27.67 9.01
C ARG A 114 -4.62 28.33 9.38
N ALA A 115 -4.67 29.29 10.31
CA ALA A 115 -3.47 29.88 10.89
C ALA A 115 -2.86 28.92 11.94
N PRO A 116 -1.53 28.92 12.16
CA PRO A 116 -0.86 28.00 13.08
C PRO A 116 -0.38 28.62 14.41
N ARG A 117 -0.37 27.77 15.47
CA ARG A 117 0.62 27.65 16.59
C ARG A 117 0.57 28.69 17.75
N PRO A 118 1.10 28.40 18.98
CA PRO A 118 2.31 27.61 19.27
C PRO A 118 2.28 26.54 20.39
N LEU A 119 3.36 25.75 20.38
CA LEU A 119 3.78 24.76 21.37
C LEU A 119 4.29 25.43 22.64
N HIS A 120 4.17 24.73 23.78
CA HIS A 120 5.12 24.87 24.87
C HIS A 120 5.67 23.50 25.26
N THR A 121 6.98 23.39 25.12
CA THR A 121 7.86 22.32 25.58
C THR A 121 8.34 22.68 26.98
N THR A 122 8.15 21.81 27.97
CA THR A 122 8.98 21.80 29.18
C THR A 122 9.33 20.35 29.51
N ALA A 123 10.64 20.12 29.60
CA ALA A 123 11.26 18.87 30.00
C ALA A 123 11.12 18.63 31.51
N LEU A 124 11.26 17.36 31.92
CA LEU A 124 12.10 16.88 33.03
C LEU A 124 12.04 15.33 33.08
N PRO A 125 13.17 14.61 33.27
CA PRO A 125 13.16 13.18 33.53
C PRO A 125 13.09 12.90 35.05
N HIS A 126 12.18 12.02 35.47
CA HIS A 126 12.15 11.51 36.85
C HIS A 126 12.26 9.98 36.81
N LEU A 127 13.38 9.46 37.32
CA LEU A 127 13.62 8.04 37.60
C LEU A 127 12.73 7.58 38.78
N PRO A 128 12.19 6.36 38.78
CA PRO A 128 11.74 5.73 40.02
C PRO A 128 12.76 4.74 40.59
N ALA A 129 12.92 4.77 41.90
CA ALA A 129 13.71 3.87 42.74
C ALA A 129 13.10 2.45 42.85
N PRO A 130 13.89 1.41 43.20
CA PRO A 130 13.38 0.04 43.35
C PRO A 130 12.89 -0.24 44.78
N PRO A 131 11.87 -1.10 44.98
CA PRO A 131 11.63 -1.75 46.26
C PRO A 131 12.11 -3.22 46.29
N PRO A 132 12.37 -3.77 47.50
CA PRO A 132 13.14 -4.99 47.71
C PRO A 132 12.33 -6.26 47.46
N GLY A 133 13.05 -7.35 47.20
CA GLY A 133 12.48 -8.67 46.95
C GLY A 133 11.90 -9.35 48.19
N THR A 134 10.98 -10.29 47.94
CA THR A 134 10.79 -11.50 48.72
C THR A 134 10.18 -12.58 47.83
N ASP A 135 10.72 -13.78 48.02
CA ASP A 135 10.48 -15.03 47.32
C ASP A 135 9.09 -15.66 47.61
N GLN A 136 8.59 -16.40 46.60
CA GLN A 136 7.65 -17.55 46.62
C GLN A 136 6.12 -17.31 46.69
N PRO A 137 5.27 -18.26 46.20
CA PRO A 137 5.50 -19.46 45.38
C PRO A 137 4.73 -19.48 44.04
N VAL A 138 5.20 -20.33 43.12
CA VAL A 138 4.55 -20.66 41.84
C VAL A 138 3.25 -21.43 42.11
N CYS A 139 2.09 -20.78 41.93
CA CYS A 139 0.78 -21.44 41.94
C CYS A 139 0.41 -21.87 40.51
N PRO A 140 0.26 -23.18 40.21
CA PRO A 140 -0.07 -23.69 38.89
C PRO A 140 -1.58 -23.64 38.67
N TYR A 141 -2.13 -22.42 38.61
CA TYR A 141 -3.53 -22.23 38.26
C TYR A 141 -3.66 -20.99 37.38
N THR A 142 -3.46 -21.20 36.08
CA THR A 142 -3.77 -20.26 35.01
C THR A 142 -5.28 -20.06 34.95
N LYS A 143 -5.84 -19.33 35.91
CA LYS A 143 -7.09 -18.60 35.68
C LYS A 143 -6.73 -17.47 34.73
N GLN A 144 -7.27 -17.55 33.53
CA GLN A 144 -7.20 -16.53 32.50
C GLN A 144 -7.45 -15.14 33.11
N PHE A 145 -6.38 -14.42 33.45
CA PHE A 145 -6.41 -12.98 33.72
C PHE A 145 -6.55 -12.25 32.38
N ILE A 146 -7.63 -12.56 31.67
CA ILE A 146 -8.11 -11.74 30.58
C ILE A 146 -8.71 -10.53 31.29
N HIS A 147 -7.93 -9.45 31.39
CA HIS A 147 -8.45 -8.17 31.85
C HIS A 147 -9.76 -7.90 31.12
N THR A 148 -10.84 -7.67 31.88
CA THR A 148 -12.15 -7.38 31.29
C THR A 148 -12.03 -6.17 30.37
N LYS A 149 -12.92 -6.06 29.37
CA LYS A 149 -12.95 -4.89 28.48
C LYS A 149 -12.99 -3.57 29.26
N SER A 150 -13.71 -3.54 30.38
CA SER A 150 -13.75 -2.39 31.29
C SER A 150 -12.41 -2.08 31.97
N SER A 151 -11.65 -3.09 32.39
CA SER A 151 -10.30 -2.90 32.95
C SER A 151 -9.33 -2.37 31.89
N GLN A 152 -9.37 -2.92 30.68
CA GLN A 152 -8.57 -2.44 29.54
C GLN A 152 -8.88 -0.98 29.21
N TYR A 153 -10.16 -0.62 29.18
CA TYR A 153 -10.60 0.76 28.93
C TYR A 153 -10.12 1.72 30.02
N LYS A 154 -10.23 1.35 31.31
CA LYS A 154 -9.73 2.16 32.42
C LYS A 154 -8.22 2.41 32.29
N LYS A 155 -7.45 1.37 31.98
CA LYS A 155 -6.00 1.49 31.75
C LYS A 155 -5.70 2.42 30.57
N MET A 156 -6.37 2.23 29.44
CA MET A 156 -6.23 3.10 28.27
C MET A 156 -6.56 4.56 28.61
N LYS A 157 -7.63 4.83 29.37
CA LYS A 157 -8.01 6.20 29.77
C LYS A 157 -6.92 6.91 30.58
N MET A 158 -6.13 6.18 31.36
CA MET A 158 -5.05 6.74 32.17
C MET A 158 -3.78 6.95 31.34
N GLU A 159 -3.45 6.02 30.45
CA GLU A 159 -2.14 5.97 29.79
C GLU A 159 -2.10 6.51 28.35
N TRP A 160 -3.25 6.75 27.70
CA TRP A 160 -3.29 7.04 26.25
C TRP A 160 -2.40 8.22 25.83
N ARG A 161 -2.30 9.28 26.65
CA ARG A 161 -1.47 10.47 26.35
C ARG A 161 0.03 10.15 26.24
N ASN A 162 0.48 9.11 26.92
CA ASN A 162 1.87 8.65 26.89
C ASN A 162 2.10 7.61 25.77
N ASN A 163 1.02 6.98 25.29
CA ASN A 163 1.10 5.93 24.27
C ASN A 163 1.09 6.48 22.84
N VAL A 164 0.49 7.65 22.63
CA VAL A 164 0.36 8.27 21.31
C VAL A 164 0.75 9.74 21.33
N TYR A 165 1.20 10.24 20.18
CA TYR A 165 1.53 11.65 19.99
C TYR A 165 1.07 12.13 18.60
N LEU A 166 0.90 13.45 18.47
CA LEU A 166 0.46 14.09 17.23
C LEU A 166 1.66 14.65 16.46
N ALA A 167 1.76 14.34 15.17
CA ALA A 167 2.81 14.87 14.30
C ALA A 167 2.31 15.07 12.86
N ARG A 168 3.14 15.64 11.98
CA ARG A 168 2.78 15.83 10.56
C ARG A 168 2.72 14.47 9.86
N SER A 169 1.61 14.20 9.19
CA SER A 169 1.42 12.95 8.44
C SER A 169 2.06 13.04 7.05
N LYS A 170 2.53 11.89 6.55
CA LYS A 170 2.98 11.73 5.17
C LYS A 170 1.82 11.58 4.18
N ILE A 171 0.62 11.23 4.67
CA ILE A 171 -0.59 11.09 3.84
C ILE A 171 -1.25 12.46 3.66
N GLN A 172 -1.67 13.08 4.76
CA GLN A 172 -2.31 14.39 4.74
C GLN A 172 -2.27 15.07 6.11
N GLY A 173 -1.90 16.35 6.17
CA GLY A 173 -2.03 17.18 7.37
C GLY A 173 -1.29 16.63 8.61
N LEU A 174 -2.04 16.35 9.68
CA LEU A 174 -1.54 15.78 10.93
C LEU A 174 -2.00 14.33 11.06
N GLY A 175 -1.17 13.50 11.69
CA GLY A 175 -1.45 12.10 11.99
C GLY A 175 -1.17 11.77 13.45
N LEU A 176 -1.84 10.73 13.94
CA LEU A 176 -1.62 10.16 15.27
C LEU A 176 -0.61 9.02 15.16
N TYR A 177 0.47 9.11 15.92
CA TYR A 177 1.58 8.16 15.92
C TYR A 177 1.70 7.46 17.27
N ALA A 178 2.13 6.20 17.27
CA ALA A 178 2.43 5.47 18.48
C ALA A 178 3.80 5.92 19.02
N ALA A 179 3.87 6.27 20.31
CA ALA A 179 5.11 6.64 21.01
C ALA A 179 5.94 5.41 21.43
N ARG A 180 5.31 4.23 21.43
CA ARG A 180 5.89 2.94 21.76
C ARG A 180 5.17 1.85 20.98
N ASP A 181 5.75 0.64 20.95
CA ASP A 181 5.08 -0.50 20.36
C ASP A 181 3.80 -0.85 21.12
N ILE A 182 2.72 -1.05 20.37
CA ILE A 182 1.39 -1.35 20.90
C ILE A 182 1.04 -2.79 20.52
N GLU A 183 0.85 -3.63 21.52
CA GLU A 183 0.51 -5.04 21.33
C GLU A 183 -0.91 -5.21 20.76
N LYS A 184 -1.11 -6.30 20.03
CA LYS A 184 -2.41 -6.68 19.47
C LYS A 184 -3.48 -6.75 20.58
N HIS A 185 -4.68 -6.26 20.28
CA HIS A 185 -5.82 -6.17 21.20
C HIS A 185 -5.69 -5.14 22.34
N THR A 186 -4.67 -4.29 22.33
CA THR A 186 -4.57 -3.16 23.25
C THR A 186 -5.47 -2.01 22.79
N MET A 187 -6.27 -1.44 23.70
CA MET A 187 -7.05 -0.23 23.41
C MET A 187 -6.10 0.98 23.31
N VAL A 188 -6.32 1.83 22.30
CA VAL A 188 -5.43 2.98 22.02
C VAL A 188 -6.03 4.29 22.54
N ILE A 189 -7.19 4.66 22.02
CA ILE A 189 -7.89 5.91 22.36
C ILE A 189 -9.39 5.74 22.16
N GLU A 190 -10.17 6.50 22.92
CA GLU A 190 -11.60 6.64 22.72
C GLU A 190 -11.88 7.80 21.75
N TYR A 191 -12.75 7.58 20.78
CA TYR A 191 -13.28 8.64 19.94
C TYR A 191 -14.37 9.40 20.70
N ILE A 192 -14.00 10.55 21.25
CA ILE A 192 -14.92 11.45 21.97
C ILE A 192 -15.34 12.55 21.00
N GLY A 193 -16.65 12.81 20.95
CA GLY A 193 -17.23 13.89 20.16
C GLY A 193 -18.64 14.19 20.63
N GLU A 194 -19.33 15.06 19.90
CA GLU A 194 -20.75 15.34 20.14
C GLU A 194 -21.61 14.18 19.61
N ILE A 195 -22.52 13.66 20.43
CA ILE A 195 -23.52 12.68 19.99
C ILE A 195 -24.63 13.44 19.27
N ILE A 196 -24.65 13.36 17.94
CA ILE A 196 -25.59 14.08 17.09
C ILE A 196 -26.67 13.15 16.53
N ARG A 197 -27.89 13.68 16.37
CA ARG A 197 -28.97 13.01 15.62
C ARG A 197 -28.72 13.15 14.13
N SER A 198 -29.26 12.23 13.33
CA SER A 198 -29.06 12.18 11.88
C SER A 198 -29.42 13.51 11.19
N GLU A 199 -30.56 14.12 11.54
CA GLU A 199 -30.99 15.40 10.94
C GLU A 199 -29.99 16.54 11.16
N LEU A 200 -29.34 16.59 12.33
CA LEU A 200 -28.31 17.60 12.60
C LEU A 200 -27.01 17.33 11.83
N SER A 201 -26.71 16.06 11.53
CA SER A 201 -25.55 15.69 10.72
C SER A 201 -25.68 16.23 9.31
N GLU A 202 -26.83 16.02 8.66
CA GLU A 202 -27.10 16.49 7.29
C GLU A 202 -27.03 18.02 7.18
N ILE A 203 -27.58 18.73 8.16
CA ILE A 203 -27.52 20.19 8.21
C ILE A 203 -26.08 20.69 8.36
N ARG A 204 -25.29 20.07 9.24
CA ARG A 204 -23.89 20.45 9.48
C ARG A 204 -23.02 20.14 8.27
N GLU A 205 -23.22 19.01 7.61
CA GLU A 205 -22.51 18.64 6.38
C GLU A 205 -22.72 19.69 5.29
N LYS A 206 -23.97 20.04 4.98
CA LYS A 206 -24.31 21.09 4.01
C LYS A 206 -23.69 22.45 4.38
N GLN A 207 -23.65 22.77 5.68
CA GLN A 207 -23.01 24.00 6.16
C GLN A 207 -21.48 23.97 5.97
N TYR A 208 -20.82 22.82 6.20
CA TYR A 208 -19.38 22.68 6.01
C TYR A 208 -18.97 22.69 4.54
N GLU A 209 -19.79 22.15 3.64
CA GLU A 209 -19.55 22.20 2.19
C GLU A 209 -19.73 23.60 1.59
N SER A 210 -20.57 24.43 2.21
CA SER A 210 -20.82 25.80 1.75
C SER A 210 -19.68 26.79 1.99
N LYS A 211 -18.62 26.39 2.73
CA LYS A 211 -17.49 27.24 3.14
C LYS A 211 -16.22 26.94 2.35
#